data_AF-A0A2I0PUN5-F1
#
_entry.id   AF-A0A2I0PUN5-F1
#
_cell.length_a   1.000
_cell.length_b   1.000
_cell.length_c   1.000
_cell.angle_alpha   90.00
_cell.angle_beta   90.00
_cell.angle_gamma   90.00
#
_symmetry.space_group_name_H-M   'P 1'
#
loop_
_entity.id
_entity.type
_entity.pdbx_description
1 polymer ?
#
loop_
_entity_poly.entity_id
_entity_poly.type
_entity_poly.pdbx_seq_one_letter_code
_entity_poly.pdbx_strand_id
1 'polypeptide(L)'
;MKKRLFILVEGEDDIRFFGRVIKPLFVSRYESIEIIPYASIKRVKVNNFLKSVRQMKNDYIFVADIDTERSVRDKKQLLYYHFDNISGHRIVIVIKEIESWYYAGISETAVRDLGVADLAATDELFKEDFNKLMPRQFDSRIDFMFEILKSFSLETAVLKNRSFRFFVERYHLAPVIADKSQS
;
A
#
# COMPACT_ATOMS: atom_id res chain seq x y z
N MET A 1 5.09 26.74 -7.26
CA MET A 1 4.44 26.30 -6.00
C MET A 1 5.01 24.94 -5.65
N LYS A 2 5.36 24.73 -4.38
CA LYS A 2 5.94 23.47 -3.91
C LYS A 2 4.89 22.36 -3.98
N LYS A 3 5.11 21.35 -4.82
CA LYS A 3 4.11 20.28 -5.06
C LYS A 3 4.22 19.22 -3.95
N ARG A 4 3.21 19.15 -3.07
CA ARG A 4 3.15 18.19 -1.95
C ARG A 4 2.21 17.03 -2.27
N LEU A 5 2.55 15.85 -1.78
CA LEU A 5 1.71 14.66 -1.82
C LEU A 5 1.33 14.22 -0.40
N PHE A 6 0.04 13.97 -0.19
CA PHE A 6 -0.48 13.38 1.05
C PHE A 6 -1.02 11.98 0.77
N ILE A 7 -0.52 10.96 1.45
CA ILE A 7 -1.02 9.58 1.35
C ILE A 7 -1.79 9.28 2.61
N LEU A 8 -3.12 9.21 2.50
CA LEU A 8 -4.00 8.87 3.61
C LEU A 8 -4.17 7.34 3.62
N VAL A 9 -3.89 6.72 4.75
CA VAL A 9 -3.92 5.26 4.96
C VAL A 9 -4.71 4.89 6.21
N GLU A 10 -5.11 3.62 6.37
CA GLU A 10 -5.99 3.22 7.49
C GLU A 10 -5.22 3.09 8.81
N GLY A 11 -4.14 2.32 8.84
CA GLY A 11 -3.43 1.98 10.07
C GLY A 11 -1.92 2.18 10.04
N GLU A 12 -1.27 1.78 11.14
CA GLU A 12 0.18 1.88 11.32
C GLU A 12 0.96 0.92 10.41
N ASP A 13 0.38 -0.24 10.09
CA ASP A 13 0.96 -1.23 9.19
C ASP A 13 1.09 -0.66 7.77
N ASP A 14 0.09 0.10 7.33
CA ASP A 14 0.11 0.87 6.09
C ASP A 14 1.17 1.97 6.15
N ILE A 15 1.26 2.74 7.25
CA ILE A 15 2.28 3.80 7.38
C ILE A 15 3.67 3.23 7.14
N ARG A 16 3.98 2.09 7.76
CA ARG A 16 5.28 1.41 7.59
C ARG A 16 5.50 1.01 6.15
N PHE A 17 4.51 0.38 5.52
CA PHE A 17 4.61 -0.08 4.13
C PHE A 17 4.80 1.09 3.17
N PHE A 18 3.89 2.06 3.22
CA PHE A 18 3.93 3.23 2.36
C PHE A 18 5.17 4.07 2.63
N GLY A 19 5.64 4.15 3.87
CA GLY A 19 6.85 4.88 4.24
C GLY A 19 8.11 4.26 3.66
N ARG A 20 8.21 2.92 3.70
CA ARG A 20 9.43 2.20 3.30
C ARG A 20 9.46 1.86 1.81
N VAL A 21 8.32 1.51 1.23
CA VAL A 21 8.22 1.01 -0.15
C VAL A 21 7.74 2.11 -1.09
N ILE A 22 6.61 2.75 -0.78
CA ILE A 22 5.91 3.61 -1.75
C ILE A 22 6.47 5.03 -1.80
N LYS A 23 6.72 5.65 -0.65
CA LYS A 23 7.22 7.03 -0.54
C LYS A 23 8.50 7.25 -1.34
N PRO A 24 9.52 6.36 -1.29
CA PRO A 24 10.71 6.48 -2.14
C PRO A 24 10.42 6.56 -3.64
N LEU A 25 9.32 5.97 -4.12
CA LEU A 25 8.95 5.97 -5.55
C LEU A 25 8.41 7.32 -6.02
N PHE A 26 8.03 8.20 -5.08
CA PHE A 26 7.45 9.51 -5.37
C PHE A 26 8.40 10.68 -5.12
N VAL A 27 9.56 10.47 -4.49
CA VAL A 27 10.46 11.58 -4.05
C VAL A 27 10.98 12.44 -5.21
N SER A 28 11.09 11.88 -6.41
CA SER A 28 11.50 12.64 -7.61
C SER A 28 10.39 13.52 -8.18
N ARG A 29 9.13 13.33 -7.75
CA ARG A 29 7.93 13.99 -8.32
C ARG A 29 7.31 15.01 -7.40
N TYR A 30 7.66 14.99 -6.11
CA TYR A 30 7.08 15.81 -5.07
C TYR A 30 8.15 16.33 -4.13
N GLU A 31 8.01 17.58 -3.70
CA GLU A 31 8.95 18.19 -2.75
C GLU A 31 8.76 17.68 -1.33
N SER A 32 7.53 17.30 -0.98
CA SER A 32 7.25 16.63 0.29
C SER A 32 6.18 15.56 0.12
N ILE A 33 6.34 14.48 0.89
CA ILE A 33 5.41 13.36 0.93
C ILE A 33 5.12 13.04 2.40
N GLU A 34 3.86 13.16 2.78
CA GLU A 34 3.36 12.91 4.13
C GLU A 34 2.36 11.76 4.12
N ILE A 35 2.50 10.85 5.07
CA ILE A 35 1.61 9.70 5.23
C ILE A 35 0.79 9.93 6.50
N ILE A 36 -0.53 9.80 6.39
CA ILE A 36 -1.48 10.19 7.45
C ILE A 36 -2.40 9.01 7.74
N PRO A 37 -2.36 8.40 8.94
CA PRO A 37 -3.33 7.40 9.36
C PRO A 37 -4.67 8.08 9.64
N TYR A 38 -5.65 7.91 8.75
CA TYR A 38 -6.92 8.61 8.90
C TYR A 38 -7.91 7.89 9.83
N ALA A 39 -7.76 6.58 10.07
CA ALA A 39 -8.73 5.83 10.86
C ALA A 39 -8.73 6.26 12.35
N SER A 40 -7.58 6.75 12.86
CA SER A 40 -7.46 7.30 14.21
C SER A 40 -7.93 8.76 14.31
N ILE A 41 -8.27 9.40 13.19
CA ILE A 41 -8.63 10.81 13.11
C ILE A 41 -10.15 10.94 12.99
N LYS A 42 -10.75 11.85 13.78
CA LYS A 42 -12.17 12.19 13.64
C LYS A 42 -12.50 12.56 12.19
N ARG A 43 -13.53 11.93 11.62
CA ARG A 43 -13.99 12.12 10.23
C ARG A 43 -14.06 13.58 9.78
N VAL A 44 -14.59 14.47 10.63
CA VAL A 44 -14.66 15.92 10.35
C VAL A 44 -13.28 16.54 10.09
N LYS A 45 -12.24 16.12 10.84
CA LYS A 45 -10.87 16.58 10.62
C LYS A 45 -10.31 16.06 9.31
N VAL A 46 -10.59 14.81 8.94
CA VAL A 46 -10.19 14.25 7.63
C VAL A 46 -10.85 15.03 6.49
N ASN A 47 -12.15 15.34 6.59
CA ASN A 47 -12.86 16.14 5.58
C ASN A 47 -12.30 17.56 5.47
N ASN A 48 -12.01 18.22 6.60
CA ASN A 48 -11.40 19.54 6.60
C ASN A 48 -9.99 19.54 5.99
N PHE A 49 -9.21 18.48 6.27
CA PHE A 49 -7.89 18.28 5.68
C PHE A 49 -7.97 18.07 4.16
N LEU A 50 -8.83 17.18 3.67
CA LEU A 50 -9.02 16.96 2.23
C LEU A 50 -9.46 18.26 1.52
N LYS A 51 -10.32 19.05 2.17
CA LYS A 51 -10.72 20.37 1.67
C LYS A 51 -9.52 21.31 1.53
N SER A 52 -8.63 21.36 2.53
CA SER A 52 -7.45 22.24 2.49
C SER A 52 -6.44 21.79 1.43
N VAL A 53 -6.19 20.49 1.30
CA VAL A 53 -5.33 19.91 0.24
C VAL A 53 -5.81 20.37 -1.14
N ARG A 54 -7.12 20.26 -1.41
CA ARG A 54 -7.72 20.71 -2.67
C ARG A 54 -7.56 22.22 -2.89
N GLN A 55 -7.84 23.03 -1.88
CA GLN A 55 -7.72 24.50 -1.97
C GLN A 55 -6.27 24.95 -2.23
N MET A 56 -5.30 24.25 -1.64
CA MET A 56 -3.87 24.51 -1.84
C MET A 56 -3.31 23.91 -3.13
N LYS A 57 -4.14 23.24 -3.94
CA LYS A 57 -3.73 22.54 -5.17
C LYS A 57 -2.61 21.51 -4.95
N ASN A 58 -2.63 20.85 -3.78
CA ASN A 58 -1.76 19.72 -3.48
C ASN A 58 -2.42 18.41 -3.92
N ASP A 59 -1.61 17.37 -4.10
CA ASP A 59 -2.08 16.04 -4.47
C ASP A 59 -2.31 15.18 -3.22
N TYR A 60 -3.24 14.25 -3.33
CA TYR A 60 -3.37 13.17 -2.34
C TYR A 60 -3.66 11.83 -2.98
N ILE A 61 -3.42 10.76 -2.22
CA ILE A 61 -3.84 9.40 -2.47
C ILE A 61 -4.60 8.95 -1.23
N PHE A 62 -5.79 8.39 -1.41
CA PHE A 62 -6.60 7.84 -0.34
C PHE A 62 -6.62 6.32 -0.47
N VAL A 63 -6.00 5.62 0.46
CA VAL A 63 -5.85 4.16 0.45
C VAL A 63 -6.80 3.58 1.47
N ALA A 64 -7.54 2.55 1.08
CA ALA A 64 -8.37 1.79 2.02
C ALA A 64 -8.30 0.30 1.66
N ASP A 65 -8.39 -0.55 2.67
CA ASP A 65 -8.52 -1.99 2.46
C ASP A 65 -9.94 -2.31 1.98
N ILE A 66 -10.12 -3.36 1.17
CA ILE A 66 -11.48 -3.78 0.78
C ILE A 66 -12.20 -4.48 1.95
N ASP A 67 -11.44 -5.06 2.86
CA ASP A 67 -11.93 -5.85 3.99
C ASP A 67 -12.88 -6.97 3.52
N THR A 68 -14.14 -6.89 3.98
CA THR A 68 -15.23 -7.83 3.69
C THR A 68 -16.18 -7.32 2.60
N GLU A 69 -15.89 -6.16 2.00
CA GLU A 69 -16.74 -5.57 0.96
C GLU A 69 -16.73 -6.42 -0.31
N ARG A 70 -17.90 -6.54 -0.93
CA ARG A 70 -18.12 -7.43 -2.09
C ARG A 70 -17.37 -6.98 -3.34
N SER A 71 -17.10 -5.68 -3.45
CA SER A 71 -16.41 -5.11 -4.60
C SER A 71 -15.72 -3.78 -4.29
N VAL A 72 -14.74 -3.42 -5.12
CA VAL A 72 -14.09 -2.09 -5.11
C VAL A 72 -15.12 -0.97 -5.25
N ARG A 73 -16.22 -1.19 -5.99
CA ARG A 73 -17.30 -0.21 -6.16
C ARG A 73 -18.02 0.01 -4.84
N ASP A 74 -18.35 -1.06 -4.12
CA ASP A 74 -19.07 -0.99 -2.84
C ASP A 74 -18.23 -0.27 -1.79
N LYS A 75 -16.94 -0.62 -1.67
CA LYS A 75 -16.02 0.10 -0.78
C LYS A 75 -15.91 1.58 -1.15
N LYS A 76 -15.79 1.94 -2.43
CA LYS A 76 -15.79 3.35 -2.86
C LYS A 76 -17.08 4.08 -2.49
N GLN A 77 -18.24 3.43 -2.60
CA GLN A 77 -19.52 4.03 -2.22
C GLN A 77 -19.58 4.34 -0.72
N LEU A 78 -19.06 3.44 0.13
CA LEU A 78 -18.94 3.68 1.57
C LEU A 78 -18.00 4.84 1.88
N LEU A 79 -16.85 4.91 1.20
CA LEU A 79 -15.93 6.04 1.36
C LEU A 79 -16.60 7.36 0.95
N TYR A 80 -17.36 7.40 -0.14
CA TYR A 80 -18.11 8.62 -0.53
C TYR A 80 -19.17 9.01 0.49
N TYR A 81 -19.81 8.04 1.14
CA TYR A 81 -20.78 8.30 2.20
C TYR A 81 -20.11 8.87 3.47
N HIS A 82 -18.86 8.50 3.73
CA HIS A 82 -18.12 8.94 4.91
C HIS A 82 -17.34 10.25 4.69
N PHE A 83 -16.90 10.55 3.47
CA PHE A 83 -16.00 11.67 3.21
C PHE A 83 -16.47 12.57 2.06
N ASP A 84 -16.69 13.87 2.36
CA ASP A 84 -17.35 14.82 1.45
C ASP A 84 -16.41 15.44 0.40
N ASN A 85 -15.11 15.16 0.45
CA ASN A 85 -14.10 15.80 -0.42
C ASN A 85 -13.10 14.81 -1.05
N ILE A 86 -13.44 13.52 -1.06
CA ILE A 86 -12.66 12.52 -1.77
C ILE A 86 -13.04 12.47 -3.25
N SER A 87 -12.11 12.09 -4.10
CA SER A 87 -12.32 11.91 -5.53
C SER A 87 -11.92 10.51 -5.95
N GLY A 88 -12.77 9.83 -6.72
CA GLY A 88 -12.60 8.41 -7.05
C GLY A 88 -11.30 8.03 -7.74
N HIS A 89 -10.70 8.96 -8.50
CA HIS A 89 -9.41 8.76 -9.16
C HIS A 89 -8.22 8.85 -8.20
N ARG A 90 -8.43 9.38 -6.99
CA ARG A 90 -7.45 9.43 -5.90
C ARG A 90 -7.60 8.27 -4.92
N ILE A 91 -8.67 7.48 -5.04
CA ILE A 91 -8.93 6.32 -4.18
C ILE A 91 -8.27 5.07 -4.76
N VAL A 92 -7.42 4.46 -3.95
CA VAL A 92 -6.81 3.14 -4.18
C VAL A 92 -7.44 2.19 -3.18
N ILE A 93 -7.93 1.06 -3.66
CA ILE A 93 -8.42 -0.01 -2.80
C ILE A 93 -7.38 -1.14 -2.84
N VAL A 94 -6.85 -1.50 -1.67
CA VAL A 94 -6.03 -2.70 -1.49
C VAL A 94 -6.98 -3.90 -1.46
N ILE A 95 -6.70 -4.93 -2.26
CA ILE A 95 -7.56 -6.13 -2.27
C ILE A 95 -7.18 -6.99 -1.06
N LYS A 96 -8.23 -7.40 -0.33
CA LYS A 96 -8.22 -7.88 1.06
C LYS A 96 -7.69 -6.83 2.01
N GLU A 97 -6.40 -6.88 2.33
CA GLU A 97 -5.74 -6.06 3.33
C GLU A 97 -4.27 -5.83 2.95
N ILE A 98 -3.62 -4.86 3.58
CA ILE A 98 -2.22 -4.48 3.29
C ILE A 98 -1.22 -5.64 3.46
N GLU A 99 -1.51 -6.64 4.28
CA GLU A 99 -0.74 -7.86 4.49
C GLU A 99 -0.50 -8.63 3.18
N SER A 100 -1.47 -8.60 2.27
CA SER A 100 -1.34 -9.16 0.92
C SER A 100 -0.21 -8.50 0.13
N TRP A 101 -0.01 -7.19 0.30
CA TRP A 101 1.06 -6.43 -0.35
C TRP A 101 2.42 -6.72 0.28
N TYR A 102 2.49 -6.81 1.61
CA TYR A 102 3.72 -7.24 2.30
C TYR A 102 4.23 -8.57 1.74
N TYR A 103 3.36 -9.57 1.69
CA TYR A 103 3.76 -10.90 1.22
C TYR A 103 4.08 -10.93 -0.29
N ALA A 104 3.42 -10.08 -1.08
CA ALA A 104 3.62 -10.04 -2.53
C ALA A 104 5.07 -9.70 -2.91
N GLY A 105 5.77 -8.90 -2.09
CA GLY A 105 7.16 -8.50 -2.38
C GLY A 105 8.22 -9.52 -1.97
N ILE A 106 7.85 -10.66 -1.42
CA ILE A 106 8.82 -11.70 -1.04
C ILE A 106 9.30 -12.43 -2.32
N SER A 107 10.54 -12.15 -2.72
CA SER A 107 11.24 -12.81 -3.82
C SER A 107 11.59 -14.26 -3.48
N GLU A 108 11.88 -15.09 -4.49
CA GLU A 108 12.29 -16.49 -4.27
C GLU A 108 13.51 -16.64 -3.34
N THR A 109 14.44 -15.68 -3.38
CA THR A 109 15.58 -15.66 -2.46
C THR A 109 15.11 -15.36 -1.03
N ALA A 110 14.28 -14.33 -0.85
CA ALA A 110 13.74 -13.95 0.45
C ALA A 110 12.82 -15.03 1.04
N VAL A 111 12.12 -15.83 0.22
CA VAL A 111 11.34 -16.98 0.68
C VAL A 111 12.23 -17.93 1.48
N ARG A 112 13.40 -18.27 0.93
CA ARG A 112 14.37 -19.17 1.58
C ARG A 112 14.97 -18.55 2.84
N ASP A 113 15.36 -17.27 2.76
CA ASP A 113 16.03 -16.58 3.86
C ASP A 113 15.08 -16.35 5.06
N LEU A 114 13.81 -16.05 4.78
CA LEU A 114 12.78 -15.86 5.81
C LEU A 114 12.21 -17.20 6.31
N GLY A 115 12.34 -18.28 5.55
CA GLY A 115 11.76 -19.59 5.90
C GLY A 115 10.23 -19.64 5.76
N VAL A 116 9.69 -18.93 4.76
CA VAL A 116 8.24 -18.84 4.50
C VAL A 116 7.85 -19.72 3.30
N ALA A 117 6.54 -19.92 3.10
CA ALA A 117 6.05 -20.56 1.88
C ALA A 117 6.19 -19.64 0.66
N ASP A 118 6.40 -20.20 -0.53
CA ASP A 118 6.26 -19.42 -1.75
C ASP A 118 4.80 -19.44 -2.21
N LEU A 119 4.19 -18.25 -2.34
CA LEU A 119 2.85 -18.08 -2.85
C LEU A 119 2.89 -17.50 -4.26
N ALA A 120 2.23 -18.17 -5.20
CA ALA A 120 2.12 -17.71 -6.58
C ALA A 120 1.28 -16.42 -6.72
N ALA A 121 0.30 -16.22 -5.84
CA ALA A 121 -0.52 -15.02 -5.78
C ALA A 121 -0.91 -14.70 -4.33
N THR A 122 -1.13 -13.42 -4.02
CA THR A 122 -1.48 -12.97 -2.66
C THR A 122 -2.80 -12.20 -2.59
N ASP A 123 -3.53 -12.05 -3.69
CA ASP A 123 -4.81 -11.32 -3.75
C ASP A 123 -5.88 -11.82 -2.76
N GLU A 124 -5.80 -13.08 -2.31
CA GLU A 124 -6.75 -13.66 -1.35
C GLU A 124 -6.11 -13.90 0.04
N LEU A 125 -4.95 -13.28 0.30
CA LEU A 125 -4.28 -13.39 1.59
C LEU A 125 -4.91 -12.42 2.60
N PHE A 126 -5.55 -12.98 3.63
CA PHE A 126 -6.06 -12.24 4.79
C PHE A 126 -4.99 -12.12 5.88
N LYS A 127 -5.20 -11.20 6.82
CA LYS A 127 -4.35 -11.00 7.99
C LYS A 127 -4.16 -12.26 8.83
N GLU A 128 -5.22 -13.06 9.02
CA GLU A 128 -5.11 -14.32 9.76
C GLU A 128 -4.22 -15.32 9.03
N ASP A 129 -4.27 -15.36 7.70
CA ASP A 129 -3.43 -16.24 6.90
C ASP A 129 -1.98 -15.76 6.89
N PHE A 130 -1.76 -14.45 6.77
CA PHE A 130 -0.45 -13.84 6.94
C PHE A 130 0.18 -14.22 8.29
N ASN A 131 -0.59 -14.17 9.37
CA ASN A 131 -0.11 -14.55 10.71
C ASN A 131 0.24 -16.05 10.81
N LYS A 132 -0.49 -16.94 10.12
CA LYS A 132 -0.17 -18.37 10.06
C LYS A 132 1.08 -18.66 9.24
N LEU A 133 1.38 -17.82 8.24
CA LEU A 133 2.58 -17.94 7.41
C LEU A 133 3.84 -17.44 8.10
N MET A 134 3.71 -16.71 9.22
CA MET A 134 4.84 -16.22 10.00
C MET A 134 5.63 -17.39 10.61
N PRO A 135 6.92 -17.52 10.30
CA PRO A 135 7.77 -18.55 10.89
C PRO A 135 7.95 -18.34 12.39
N ARG A 136 8.10 -19.45 13.13
CA ARG A 136 8.22 -19.44 14.61
C ARG A 136 9.44 -18.68 15.15
N GLN A 137 10.43 -18.42 14.30
CA GLN A 137 11.64 -17.67 14.66
C GLN A 137 11.41 -16.16 14.84
N PHE A 138 10.24 -15.65 14.44
CA PHE A 138 9.87 -14.25 14.65
C PHE A 138 9.08 -14.10 15.94
N ASP A 139 9.55 -13.22 16.82
CA ASP A 139 8.93 -12.95 18.13
C ASP A 139 7.64 -12.15 18.01
N SER A 140 7.48 -11.37 16.92
CA SER A 140 6.27 -10.63 16.64
C SER A 140 5.99 -10.48 15.15
N ARG A 141 4.70 -10.24 14.84
CA ARG A 141 4.25 -9.88 13.50
C ARG A 141 4.96 -8.65 12.95
N ILE A 142 5.24 -7.67 13.82
CA ILE A 142 5.92 -6.43 13.44
C ILE A 142 7.36 -6.73 12.99
N ASP A 143 8.08 -7.59 13.71
CA ASP A 143 9.44 -7.98 13.35
C ASP A 143 9.47 -8.71 12.01
N PHE A 144 8.53 -9.65 11.80
CA PHE A 144 8.39 -10.33 10.52
C PHE A 144 8.12 -9.36 9.36
N MET A 145 7.22 -8.39 9.55
CA MET A 145 6.95 -7.35 8.56
C MET A 145 8.17 -6.47 8.28
N PHE A 146 8.97 -6.13 9.30
CA PHE A 146 10.21 -5.40 9.09
C PHE A 146 11.23 -6.20 8.30
N GLU A 147 11.39 -7.50 8.55
CA GLU A 147 12.28 -8.34 7.75
C GLU A 147 11.84 -8.42 6.29
N ILE A 148 10.54 -8.59 6.02
CA ILE A 148 10.00 -8.53 4.65
C ILE A 148 10.37 -7.21 3.97
N LEU A 149 10.22 -6.08 4.67
CA LEU A 149 10.50 -4.76 4.13
C LEU A 149 11.99 -4.51 3.82
N LYS A 150 12.92 -5.29 4.39
CA LYS A 150 14.37 -5.14 4.08
C LYS A 150 14.72 -5.63 2.69
N SER A 151 14.02 -6.66 2.20
CA SER A 151 14.28 -7.33 0.91
C SER A 151 13.08 -7.27 -0.04
N PHE A 152 12.16 -6.31 0.19
CA PHE A 152 10.94 -6.17 -0.60
C PHE A 152 11.23 -5.93 -2.10
N SER A 153 10.71 -6.81 -2.95
CA SER A 153 10.84 -6.73 -4.40
C SER A 153 9.58 -6.13 -5.05
N LEU A 154 9.72 -4.96 -5.67
CA LEU A 154 8.63 -4.34 -6.45
C LEU A 154 8.21 -5.21 -7.63
N GLU A 155 9.18 -5.81 -8.31
CA GLU A 155 8.93 -6.70 -9.47
C GLU A 155 8.09 -7.90 -9.03
N THR A 156 8.49 -8.56 -7.94
CA THR A 156 7.75 -9.72 -7.42
C THR A 156 6.36 -9.31 -6.94
N ALA A 157 6.23 -8.16 -6.28
CA ALA A 157 4.94 -7.65 -5.82
C ALA A 157 3.96 -7.34 -6.96
N VAL A 158 4.45 -6.75 -8.05
CA VAL A 158 3.65 -6.52 -9.26
C VAL A 158 3.17 -7.83 -9.87
N LEU A 159 3.99 -8.89 -9.84
CA LEU A 159 3.60 -10.20 -10.37
C LEU A 159 2.56 -10.90 -9.48
N LYS A 160 2.75 -10.88 -8.15
CA LYS A 160 1.97 -11.68 -7.19
C LYS A 160 0.66 -11.02 -6.72
N ASN A 161 0.48 -9.71 -6.87
CA ASN A 161 -0.72 -9.03 -6.37
C ASN A 161 -1.28 -8.01 -7.38
N ARG A 162 -2.52 -8.23 -7.82
CA ARG A 162 -3.14 -7.37 -8.85
C ARG A 162 -3.41 -5.96 -8.34
N SER A 163 -3.73 -5.80 -7.06
CA SER A 163 -4.02 -4.47 -6.49
C SER A 163 -2.76 -3.63 -6.29
N PHE A 164 -1.62 -4.27 -5.95
CA PHE A 164 -0.31 -3.63 -5.96
C PHE A 164 0.10 -3.24 -7.38
N ARG A 165 -0.04 -4.15 -8.35
CA ARG A 165 0.19 -3.85 -9.78
C ARG A 165 -0.62 -2.64 -10.24
N PHE A 166 -1.92 -2.65 -9.97
CA PHE A 166 -2.82 -1.55 -10.31
C PHE A 166 -2.42 -0.21 -9.68
N PHE A 167 -1.87 -0.23 -8.47
CA PHE A 167 -1.31 0.97 -7.83
C PHE A 167 -0.09 1.49 -8.59
N VAL A 168 0.89 0.61 -8.82
CA VAL A 168 2.16 0.93 -9.50
C VAL A 168 1.89 1.46 -10.91
N GLU A 169 1.05 0.78 -11.69
CA GLU A 169 0.66 1.18 -13.05
C GLU A 169 -0.07 2.52 -13.07
N ARG A 170 -1.09 2.72 -12.22
CA ARG A 170 -1.85 3.99 -12.17
C ARG A 170 -0.95 5.18 -11.92
N TYR A 171 -0.02 5.04 -11.00
CA TYR A 171 0.88 6.12 -10.67
C TYR A 171 2.15 6.08 -11.50
N HIS A 172 2.26 5.23 -12.54
CA HIS A 172 3.42 5.12 -13.41
C HIS A 172 4.73 4.98 -12.62
N LEU A 173 4.68 4.28 -11.49
CA LEU A 173 5.85 4.03 -10.66
C LEU A 173 6.60 2.90 -11.34
N ALA A 174 7.83 3.12 -11.80
CA ALA A 174 8.55 2.08 -12.54
C ALA A 174 8.81 0.88 -11.60
N PRO A 175 8.49 -0.37 -11.99
CA PRO A 175 9.42 -1.44 -11.73
C PRO A 175 10.58 -1.20 -12.70
N VAL A 176 11.80 -0.92 -12.20
CA VAL A 176 12.98 -1.00 -13.06
C VAL A 176 13.17 -2.47 -13.36
N ILE A 177 12.42 -3.02 -14.31
CA ILE A 177 12.76 -4.30 -14.93
C ILE A 177 14.01 -3.98 -15.72
N ALA A 178 15.17 -4.24 -15.13
CA ALA A 178 16.39 -4.32 -15.90
C ALA A 178 16.18 -5.47 -16.88
N ASP A 179 15.97 -5.12 -18.14
CA ASP A 179 15.94 -6.04 -19.25
C ASP A 179 17.31 -6.73 -19.31
N LYS A 180 17.47 -7.85 -18.60
CA LYS A 180 18.63 -8.74 -18.73
C LYS A 180 18.45 -9.57 -20.01
N SER A 181 18.33 -8.88 -21.13
CA SER A 181 18.41 -9.47 -22.46
C SER A 181 19.26 -8.58 -23.38
N GLN A 182 20.49 -8.31 -22.94
CA GLN A 182 21.61 -7.92 -23.80
C GLN A 182 22.94 -7.97 -23.02
N SER A 183 23.53 -9.16 -22.97
CA SER A 183 24.99 -9.38 -22.90
C SER A 183 25.32 -10.80 -23.33
#